data_AF-A0A1B6IYU3-F1
#
_entry.id   AF-A0A1B6IYU3-F1
#
_cell.length_a   1.000
_cell.length_b   1.000
_cell.length_c   1.000
_cell.angle_alpha   90.00
_cell.angle_beta   90.00
_cell.angle_gamma   90.00
#
_symmetry.space_group_name_H-M   'P 1'
#
loop_
_entity.id
_entity.type
_entity.pdbx_description
1 polymer ?
#
loop_
_entity_poly.entity_id
_entity_poly.type
_entity_poly.pdbx_seq_one_letter_code
_entity_poly.pdbx_strand_id
1 'polypeptide(L)'
;ISAQEYGHLEEKISFCFKVYDLMGEGYIKKEYMFRLLKHTFRGNLLGEDPEELVKDMIDMVMNKMDLDRDGVLSFEDYKQSVKKNNDLLEVLGYCLPSRPAVYAFMSTFTPNVSTMHGKLLPSRSRLKIKDF
;
A
#
# COMPACT_ATOMS: atom_id res chain seq x y z
N ILE A 1 10.13 23.68 -8.00
CA ILE A 1 10.22 22.30 -8.55
C ILE A 1 9.12 21.51 -7.86
N SER A 2 7.94 21.46 -8.49
CA SER A 2 6.73 20.82 -7.98
C SER A 2 6.58 19.46 -8.67
N ALA A 3 6.37 18.42 -7.88
CA ALA A 3 5.99 17.06 -8.28
C ALA A 3 7.02 16.29 -9.12
N GLN A 4 7.81 15.39 -8.50
CA GLN A 4 8.28 14.09 -9.06
C GLN A 4 9.37 13.44 -8.18
N GLU A 5 9.11 13.22 -6.88
CA GLU A 5 9.92 12.29 -6.06
C GLU A 5 9.04 11.29 -5.28
N TYR A 6 7.84 11.08 -5.80
CA TYR A 6 7.00 9.93 -5.53
C TYR A 6 6.70 9.35 -6.91
N GLY A 7 6.86 8.05 -7.13
CA GLY A 7 6.41 7.44 -8.38
C GLY A 7 5.01 7.96 -8.70
N HIS A 8 4.79 8.35 -9.96
CA HIS A 8 3.53 8.91 -10.43
C HIS A 8 2.40 7.99 -9.93
N LEU A 9 1.25 8.52 -9.52
CA LEU A 9 0.17 7.71 -8.93
C LEU A 9 -0.10 6.42 -9.74
N GLU A 10 0.01 6.50 -11.07
CA GLU A 10 0.00 5.38 -12.02
C GLU A 10 1.01 4.27 -11.71
N GLU A 11 2.25 4.59 -11.40
CA GLU A 11 3.31 3.62 -11.06
C GLU A 11 2.98 2.92 -9.74
N LYS A 12 2.44 3.65 -8.76
CA LYS A 12 2.00 3.06 -7.48
C LYS A 12 0.80 2.13 -7.68
N ILE A 13 -0.17 2.55 -8.49
CA ILE A 13 -1.32 1.71 -8.87
C ILE A 13 -0.83 0.43 -9.54
N SER A 14 0.06 0.54 -10.53
CA SER A 14 0.62 -0.62 -11.23
C SER A 14 1.39 -1.54 -10.28
N PHE A 15 2.19 -0.98 -9.38
CA PHE A 15 2.96 -1.74 -8.40
C PHE A 15 2.06 -2.48 -7.42
N CYS A 16 1.13 -1.81 -6.73
CA CYS A 16 0.28 -2.45 -5.73
C CYS A 16 -0.66 -3.47 -6.36
N PHE A 17 -1.19 -3.23 -7.57
CA PHE A 17 -1.95 -4.25 -8.28
C PHE A 17 -1.14 -5.52 -8.54
N LYS A 18 0.11 -5.38 -9.01
CA LYS A 18 1.01 -6.53 -9.21
C LYS A 18 1.33 -7.28 -7.92
N VAL A 19 1.39 -6.59 -6.78
CA VAL A 19 1.56 -7.23 -5.46
C VAL A 19 0.33 -8.05 -5.07
N TYR A 20 -0.87 -7.56 -5.42
CA TYR A 20 -2.13 -8.23 -5.09
C TYR A 20 -2.52 -9.35 -6.07
N ASP A 21 -2.11 -9.26 -7.33
CA ASP A 21 -2.27 -10.31 -8.34
C ASP A 21 -1.27 -11.46 -8.09
N LEU A 22 -1.51 -12.22 -7.01
CA LEU A 22 -0.64 -13.31 -6.56
C LEU A 22 -0.45 -14.41 -7.62
N MET A 23 -1.40 -14.57 -8.54
CA MET A 23 -1.37 -15.60 -9.58
C MET A 23 -0.86 -15.08 -10.93
N GLY A 24 -0.76 -13.76 -11.11
CA GLY A 24 -0.33 -13.15 -12.36
C GLY A 24 -1.34 -13.31 -13.50
N GLU A 25 -2.63 -13.47 -13.17
CA GLU A 25 -3.70 -13.69 -14.17
C GLU A 25 -4.22 -12.38 -14.77
N GLY A 26 -3.82 -11.22 -14.22
CA GLY A 26 -4.28 -9.89 -14.64
C GLY A 26 -5.57 -9.43 -13.95
N TYR A 27 -6.06 -10.20 -12.98
CA TYR A 27 -7.23 -9.88 -12.16
C TYR A 27 -7.10 -10.51 -10.77
N ILE A 28 -7.80 -9.98 -9.78
CA ILE A 28 -7.77 -10.46 -8.40
C ILE A 28 -9.12 -11.10 -8.07
N LYS A 29 -9.13 -12.41 -7.81
CA LYS A 29 -10.33 -13.14 -7.36
C LYS A 29 -10.55 -12.98 -5.85
N LYS A 30 -11.81 -13.02 -5.41
CA LYS A 30 -12.18 -12.99 -3.97
C LYS A 30 -11.40 -14.00 -3.12
N GLU A 31 -11.18 -15.21 -3.63
CA GLU A 31 -10.43 -16.26 -2.92
C GLU A 31 -8.98 -15.88 -2.61
N TYR A 32 -8.36 -15.05 -3.45
CA TYR A 32 -6.99 -14.56 -3.24
C TYR A 32 -6.95 -13.34 -2.33
N MET A 33 -7.99 -12.49 -2.36
CA MET A 33 -8.14 -11.38 -1.41
C MET A 33 -8.16 -11.88 0.04
N PHE A 34 -8.82 -13.01 0.30
CA PHE A 34 -8.81 -13.64 1.62
C PHE A 34 -7.39 -13.99 2.09
N ARG A 35 -6.54 -14.50 1.18
CA ARG A 35 -5.15 -14.83 1.51
C ARG A 35 -4.30 -13.60 1.85
N LEU A 36 -4.59 -12.46 1.22
CA LEU A 36 -3.94 -11.19 1.51
C LEU A 36 -4.36 -10.63 2.89
N LEU A 37 -5.66 -10.76 3.22
CA LEU A 37 -6.27 -10.11 4.39
C LEU A 37 -6.36 -10.97 5.65
N LYS A 38 -6.20 -12.31 5.56
CA LYS A 38 -6.33 -13.25 6.70
C LYS A 38 -5.44 -12.97 7.90
N HIS A 39 -4.43 -12.11 7.76
CA HIS A 39 -3.51 -11.76 8.85
C HIS A 39 -3.69 -10.35 9.38
N THR A 40 -4.55 -9.54 8.74
CA THR A 40 -4.81 -8.15 9.11
C THR A 40 -5.56 -8.03 10.43
N PHE A 41 -6.44 -9.00 10.76
CA PHE A 41 -7.32 -8.94 11.95
C PHE A 41 -6.89 -9.89 13.09
N ARG A 42 -5.62 -10.33 13.10
CA ARG A 42 -5.11 -11.18 14.18
C ARG A 42 -5.12 -10.41 15.51
N GLY A 43 -5.96 -10.87 16.46
CA GLY A 43 -6.07 -10.26 17.79
C GLY A 43 -7.20 -9.23 17.94
N ASN A 44 -8.26 -9.33 17.13
CA ASN A 44 -9.43 -8.47 17.28
C ASN A 44 -9.98 -8.51 18.73
N LEU A 45 -10.05 -7.34 19.36
CA LEU A 45 -10.49 -7.16 20.75
C LEU A 45 -12.02 -7.28 20.91
N LEU A 46 -12.76 -7.30 19.80
CA LEU A 46 -14.22 -7.32 19.79
C LEU A 46 -14.82 -8.73 19.95
N GLY A 47 -13.99 -9.78 19.96
CA GLY A 47 -14.46 -11.17 20.08
C GLY A 47 -15.18 -11.73 18.85
N GLU A 48 -15.25 -10.96 17.76
CA GLU A 48 -15.76 -11.40 16.46
C GLU A 48 -14.76 -12.33 15.78
N ASP A 49 -15.28 -13.29 15.01
CA ASP A 49 -14.46 -14.20 14.22
C ASP A 49 -13.67 -13.40 13.16
N PRO A 50 -12.33 -13.40 13.22
CA PRO A 50 -11.49 -12.70 12.24
C PRO A 50 -11.77 -13.12 10.79
N GLU A 51 -12.21 -14.36 10.54
CA GLU A 51 -12.52 -14.81 9.18
C GLU A 51 -13.78 -14.15 8.61
N GLU A 52 -14.82 -13.98 9.43
CA GLU A 52 -16.05 -13.28 9.02
C GLU A 52 -15.77 -11.81 8.72
N LEU A 53 -14.93 -11.15 9.52
CA LEU A 53 -14.52 -9.77 9.24
C LEU A 53 -13.74 -9.62 7.94
N VAL A 54 -12.91 -10.61 7.61
CA VAL A 54 -12.21 -10.62 6.31
C VAL A 54 -13.22 -10.80 5.17
N LYS A 55 -14.23 -11.66 5.32
CA LYS A 55 -15.28 -11.84 4.30
C LYS A 55 -16.07 -10.55 4.08
N ASP A 56 -16.50 -9.89 5.15
CA ASP A 56 -17.21 -8.62 5.08
C ASP A 56 -16.37 -7.54 4.39
N MET A 57 -15.08 -7.48 4.71
CA MET A 57 -14.14 -6.56 4.06
C MET A 57 -13.99 -6.87 2.56
N ILE A 58 -13.88 -8.14 2.17
CA ILE A 58 -13.81 -8.54 0.76
C ILE A 58 -15.08 -8.14 0.01
N ASP A 59 -16.26 -8.39 0.59
CA ASP A 59 -17.51 -8.03 -0.03
C ASP A 59 -17.68 -6.51 -0.16
N MET A 60 -17.21 -5.73 0.82
CA MET A 60 -17.15 -4.27 0.72
C MET A 60 -16.21 -3.81 -0.40
N VAL A 61 -15.02 -4.40 -0.52
CA VAL A 61 -14.06 -4.09 -1.59
C VAL A 61 -14.67 -4.38 -2.95
N MET A 62 -15.26 -5.56 -3.14
CA MET A 62 -15.86 -5.97 -4.40
C MET A 62 -17.03 -5.06 -4.76
N ASN A 63 -17.97 -4.81 -3.84
CA ASN A 63 -19.08 -3.89 -4.09
C ASN A 63 -18.62 -2.47 -4.46
N LYS A 64 -17.45 -2.04 -3.97
CA LYS A 64 -16.92 -0.71 -4.22
C LYS A 64 -16.10 -0.60 -5.49
N MET A 65 -15.37 -1.65 -5.86
CA MET A 65 -14.30 -1.59 -6.85
C MET A 65 -14.55 -2.45 -8.08
N ASP A 66 -15.33 -3.52 -8.02
CA ASP A 66 -15.75 -4.32 -9.19
C ASP A 66 -16.85 -3.54 -9.94
N LEU A 67 -16.45 -2.80 -10.98
CA LEU A 67 -17.32 -1.81 -11.64
C LEU A 67 -18.27 -2.45 -12.64
N ASP A 68 -17.83 -3.50 -13.31
CA ASP A 68 -18.62 -4.24 -14.30
C ASP A 68 -19.35 -5.46 -13.72
N ARG A 69 -19.06 -5.82 -12.45
CA ARG A 69 -19.73 -6.87 -11.67
C ARG A 69 -19.51 -8.27 -12.25
N ASP A 70 -18.34 -8.51 -12.82
CA ASP A 70 -17.97 -9.83 -13.34
C ASP A 70 -17.49 -10.80 -12.24
N GLY A 71 -17.33 -10.30 -11.00
CA GLY A 71 -16.95 -11.08 -9.83
C GLY A 71 -15.43 -11.19 -9.64
N VAL A 72 -14.63 -10.50 -10.45
CA VAL A 72 -13.19 -10.32 -10.26
C VAL A 72 -12.84 -8.84 -10.21
N LEU A 73 -11.64 -8.52 -9.72
CA LEU A 73 -11.14 -7.14 -9.74
C LEU A 73 -10.06 -7.03 -10.81
N SER A 74 -10.42 -6.49 -11.97
CA SER A 74 -9.46 -6.25 -13.06
C SER A 74 -8.51 -5.09 -12.74
N PHE A 75 -7.43 -4.95 -13.52
CA PHE A 75 -6.54 -3.79 -13.38
C PHE A 75 -7.27 -2.47 -13.62
N GLU A 76 -8.20 -2.44 -14.57
CA GLU A 76 -8.92 -1.21 -14.93
C GLU A 76 -9.90 -0.80 -13.83
N ASP A 77 -10.64 -1.76 -13.26
CA ASP A 77 -11.50 -1.56 -12.10
C ASP A 77 -10.75 -0.96 -10.91
N TYR A 78 -9.61 -1.60 -10.58
CA TYR A 78 -8.75 -1.15 -9.50
C TYR A 78 -8.20 0.27 -9.78
N LYS A 79 -7.65 0.50 -10.98
CA LYS A 79 -7.09 1.79 -11.38
C LYS A 79 -8.11 2.91 -11.33
N GLN A 80 -9.30 2.71 -11.89
CA GLN A 80 -10.37 3.72 -11.86
C GLN A 80 -10.84 4.00 -10.44
N SER A 81 -11.00 2.95 -9.64
CA SER A 81 -11.41 3.06 -8.23
C SER A 81 -10.39 3.86 -7.41
N VAL A 82 -9.10 3.56 -7.54
CA VAL A 82 -8.02 4.27 -6.83
C VAL A 82 -7.90 5.71 -7.30
N LYS A 83 -8.04 5.99 -8.61
CA LYS A 83 -8.04 7.37 -9.11
C LYS A 83 -9.20 8.21 -8.56
N LYS A 84 -10.35 7.57 -8.34
CA LYS A 84 -11.53 8.23 -7.76
C LYS A 84 -11.37 8.41 -6.24
N ASN A 85 -10.76 7.43 -5.57
CA ASN A 85 -10.45 7.50 -4.15
C ASN A 85 -9.06 6.90 -3.86
N ASN A 86 -8.08 7.77 -3.61
CA ASN A 86 -6.69 7.38 -3.38
C ASN A 86 -6.52 6.49 -2.13
N ASP A 87 -7.45 6.53 -1.18
CA ASP A 87 -7.40 5.69 0.04
C ASP A 87 -7.55 4.19 -0.29
N LEU A 88 -8.03 3.86 -1.49
CA LEU A 88 -8.17 2.48 -1.95
C LEU A 88 -6.86 1.88 -2.47
N LEU A 89 -5.77 2.66 -2.56
CA LEU A 89 -4.49 2.18 -3.09
C LEU A 89 -3.96 0.97 -2.30
N GLU A 90 -4.04 1.02 -0.98
CA GLU A 90 -3.55 -0.05 -0.10
C GLU A 90 -4.68 -0.87 0.54
N VAL A 91 -5.85 -0.95 -0.14
CA VAL A 91 -7.08 -1.51 0.44
C VAL A 91 -6.97 -2.99 0.83
N LEU A 92 -6.14 -3.77 0.14
CA LEU A 92 -5.92 -5.19 0.44
C LEU A 92 -4.71 -5.44 1.37
N GLY A 93 -4.16 -4.37 1.96
CA GLY A 93 -3.03 -4.40 2.88
C GLY A 93 -1.87 -3.52 2.41
N TYR A 94 -0.98 -3.17 3.35
CA TYR A 94 0.16 -2.30 3.09
C TYR A 94 1.13 -2.92 2.06
N CYS A 95 1.33 -2.24 0.93
CA CYS A 95 2.28 -2.59 -0.13
C CYS A 95 3.44 -1.61 -0.21
N LEU A 96 3.31 -0.40 0.36
CA LEU A 96 4.29 0.66 0.26
C LEU A 96 5.03 0.92 1.58
N PRO A 97 6.33 1.31 1.52
CA PRO A 97 7.06 1.68 2.72
C PRO A 97 6.47 2.95 3.35
N SER A 98 6.37 2.95 4.67
CA SER A 98 5.94 4.13 5.42
C SER A 98 6.91 5.30 5.21
N ARG A 99 6.41 6.54 5.35
CA ARG A 99 7.26 7.74 5.20
C ARG A 99 8.52 7.72 6.08
N PRO A 100 8.47 7.27 7.35
CA PRO A 100 9.68 7.11 8.15
C PRO A 100 10.69 6.11 7.57
N ALA A 101 10.23 4.98 7.04
CA ALA A 101 11.09 3.99 6.43
C ALA A 101 11.76 4.53 5.15
N VAL A 102 11.00 5.21 4.29
CA VAL A 102 11.53 5.89 3.10
C VAL A 102 12.60 6.92 3.51
N TYR A 103 12.31 7.74 4.53
CA TYR A 103 13.26 8.73 5.00
C TYR A 103 14.55 8.11 5.56
N ALA A 104 14.43 7.09 6.41
CA ALA A 104 15.57 6.39 6.98
C ALA A 104 16.47 5.78 5.89
N PHE A 105 15.85 5.15 4.88
CA PHE A 105 16.57 4.62 3.74
C PHE A 105 17.28 5.72 2.93
N MET A 106 16.55 6.76 2.53
CA MET A 106 17.09 7.83 1.67
C MET A 106 18.23 8.60 2.36
N SER A 107 18.09 8.90 3.65
CA SER A 107 19.12 9.61 4.44
C SER A 107 20.42 8.82 4.66
N THR A 108 20.41 7.51 4.37
CA THR A 108 21.62 6.67 4.43
C THR A 108 22.56 6.94 3.25
N PHE A 109 22.01 7.20 2.05
CA PHE A 109 22.79 7.31 0.81
C PHE A 109 22.78 8.72 0.21
N THR A 110 21.85 9.58 0.61
CA THR A 110 21.74 10.95 0.09
C THR A 110 22.01 11.97 1.20
N PRO A 111 22.91 12.95 0.96
CA PRO A 111 23.31 13.91 1.99
C PRO A 111 22.22 14.95 2.31
N ASN A 112 21.26 15.16 1.41
CA ASN A 112 20.16 16.10 1.54
C ASN A 112 18.84 15.40 1.17
N VAL A 113 17.95 15.21 2.15
CA VAL A 113 16.61 14.66 1.94
C VAL A 113 15.59 15.77 2.13
N SER A 114 14.87 16.12 1.06
CA SER A 114 13.75 17.06 1.12
C SER A 114 12.49 16.30 1.53
N THR A 115 11.90 16.63 2.67
CA THR A 115 10.55 16.17 3.01
C THR A 115 9.55 17.27 2.67
N MET A 116 8.35 16.90 2.21
CA MET A 116 7.28 17.81 1.74
C MET A 116 6.93 18.98 2.68
N HIS A 117 7.37 18.96 3.95
CA HIS A 117 7.31 20.10 4.87
C HIS A 117 8.70 20.73 5.05
N GLY A 118 9.17 21.45 4.02
CA GLY A 118 9.91 22.71 4.12
C GLY A 118 11.17 22.83 5.00
N LYS A 119 11.78 21.76 5.51
CA LYS A 119 13.08 21.82 6.19
C LYS A 119 13.97 20.67 5.73
N LEU A 120 15.05 21.01 5.04
CA LEU A 120 16.21 20.14 4.85
C LEU A 120 16.75 19.81 6.24
N LEU A 121 16.66 18.55 6.65
CA LEU A 121 17.31 18.09 7.87
C LEU A 121 18.69 17.55 7.50
N PRO A 122 19.77 18.00 8.16
CA PRO A 122 21.10 17.50 7.88
C PRO A 122 21.17 16.01 8.24
N SER A 123 21.90 15.24 7.41
CA SER A 123 22.16 13.83 7.66
C SER A 123 22.75 13.62 9.05
N ARG A 124 22.28 12.58 9.77
CA ARG A 124 22.90 12.18 11.05
C ARG A 124 24.34 11.80 10.77
N SER A 125 25.28 12.65 11.18
CA SER A 125 26.70 12.32 11.15
C SER A 125 26.90 10.95 11.79
N ARG A 126 27.43 10.01 10.99
CA ARG A 126 27.76 8.64 11.37
C ARG A 126 28.43 8.67 12.75
N LEU A 127 27.76 8.14 13.78
CA LEU A 127 28.38 7.95 15.10
C LEU A 127 29.70 7.21 14.87
N LYS A 128 30.81 7.91 15.09
CA LYS A 128 32.13 7.28 15.02
C LYS A 128 32.20 6.35 16.23
N ILE A 129 32.51 5.09 15.99
CA ILE A 129 32.72 4.04 17.00
C ILE A 129 34.03 4.33 17.76
N LYS A 130 34.17 5.51 18.36
CA LYS A 130 35.34 5.92 19.15
C LYS A 130 34.98 6.42 20.55
N ASP A 131 33.71 6.36 20.93
CA ASP A 131 33.22 6.79 22.24
C ASP A 131 32.81 5.60 23.14
N PHE A 132 33.44 4.43 22.93
CA PHE A 132 33.46 3.30 23.88
C PHE A 132 34.90 2.96 24.22
#